data_AF-A0A928RYC7-F1
#
_entry.id   AF-A0A928RYC7-F1
#
_cell.length_a   1.000
_cell.length_b   1.000
_cell.length_c   1.000
_cell.angle_alpha   90.00
_cell.angle_beta   90.00
_cell.angle_gamma   90.00
#
_symmetry.space_group_name_H-M   'P 1'
#
loop_
_entity.id
_entity.type
_entity.pdbx_description
1 polymer ?
#
loop_
_entity_poly.entity_id
_entity_poly.type
_entity_poly.pdbx_seq_one_letter_code
_entity_poly.pdbx_strand_id
1 'polypeptide(L)'
;MDKRGFTLIEVMIALAVLSGAVAILVTSFNYHLNVAARSSREAVSVVLGLQKMEELKLEGRLSSLDGGFGEGFPGYTWELASEDTELKGVKRLELKVGHEGSFFSLISFVRE
;
A
#
# COMPACT_ATOMS: atom_id res chain seq x y z
N MET A 1 -24.37 -54.77 -25.46
CA MET A 1 -25.41 -54.39 -24.48
C MET A 1 -24.73 -54.36 -23.13
N ASP A 2 -24.56 -53.26 -22.41
CA ASP A 2 -25.19 -51.95 -22.47
C ASP A 2 -24.23 -50.94 -21.82
N LYS A 3 -23.94 -49.85 -22.54
CA LYS A 3 -23.22 -48.69 -22.02
C LYS A 3 -24.17 -47.92 -21.10
N ARG A 4 -24.39 -48.42 -19.89
CA ARG A 4 -25.24 -47.80 -18.85
C ARG A 4 -24.40 -47.68 -17.58
N GLY A 5 -24.12 -46.50 -17.04
CA GLY A 5 -24.48 -45.17 -17.48
C GLY A 5 -23.56 -44.17 -16.79
N PHE A 6 -23.64 -42.92 -17.25
CA PHE A 6 -23.27 -41.76 -16.45
C PHE A 6 -23.86 -41.95 -15.06
N THR A 7 -23.04 -42.37 -14.09
CA THR A 7 -23.58 -42.63 -12.76
C THR A 7 -23.78 -41.26 -12.10
N LEU A 8 -24.94 -41.06 -11.49
CA LEU A 8 -25.23 -39.83 -10.74
C LEU A 8 -24.09 -39.49 -9.77
N ILE A 9 -23.46 -40.52 -9.19
CA ILE A 9 -22.32 -40.38 -8.28
C ILE A 9 -21.08 -39.78 -8.97
N GLU A 10 -20.80 -40.10 -10.23
CA GLU A 10 -19.66 -39.54 -10.97
C GLU A 10 -19.84 -38.04 -11.22
N VAL A 11 -21.05 -37.63 -11.59
CA VAL A 11 -21.39 -36.19 -11.73
C VAL A 11 -21.31 -35.50 -10.37
N MET A 12 -21.79 -36.13 -9.30
CA MET A 12 -21.70 -35.57 -7.95
C MET A 12 -20.24 -35.41 -7.48
N ILE A 13 -19.37 -36.38 -7.74
CA ILE A 13 -17.95 -36.30 -7.41
C ILE A 13 -17.27 -35.22 -8.25
N ALA A 14 -17.53 -35.17 -9.55
CA ALA A 14 -17.00 -34.14 -10.44
C ALA A 14 -17.42 -32.73 -9.97
N LEU A 15 -18.68 -32.55 -9.59
CA LEU A 15 -19.18 -31.30 -9.03
C LEU A 15 -18.55 -30.97 -7.68
N ALA A 16 -18.34 -31.95 -6.80
CA ALA A 16 -17.69 -31.74 -5.51
C ALA A 16 -16.24 -31.23 -5.70
N VAL A 17 -15.48 -31.88 -6.58
CA VAL A 17 -14.11 -31.46 -6.92
C VAL A 17 -14.11 -30.08 -7.57
N LEU A 18 -15.01 -29.84 -8.54
CA LEU A 18 -15.13 -28.56 -9.23
C LEU A 18 -15.47 -27.42 -8.26
N SER A 19 -16.38 -27.66 -7.32
CA SER A 19 -16.79 -26.69 -6.32
C SER A 19 -15.63 -26.28 -5.42
N GLY A 20 -14.80 -27.25 -5.00
CA GLY A 20 -13.58 -26.98 -4.25
C GLY A 20 -12.58 -26.12 -5.05
N ALA A 21 -12.36 -26.47 -6.32
CA ALA A 21 -11.49 -25.69 -7.19
C ALA A 21 -11.99 -24.24 -7.38
N VAL A 22 -13.29 -24.05 -7.60
CA VAL A 22 -13.90 -22.71 -7.72
C VAL A 22 -13.74 -21.91 -6.44
N ALA A 23 -13.96 -22.52 -5.26
CA ALA A 23 -13.77 -21.83 -3.98
C ALA A 23 -12.31 -21.36 -3.79
N ILE A 24 -11.33 -22.19 -4.15
CA ILE A 24 -9.91 -21.83 -4.10
C ILE A 24 -9.60 -20.69 -5.07
N LEU A 25 -10.16 -20.71 -6.28
CA LEU A 25 -9.96 -19.65 -7.27
C LEU A 25 -10.54 -18.32 -6.80
N VAL A 26 -11.76 -18.32 -6.26
CA VAL A 26 -12.40 -17.10 -5.76
C VAL A 26 -11.60 -16.50 -4.61
N THR A 27 -11.17 -17.31 -3.65
CA THR A 27 -10.37 -16.84 -2.51
C THR A 27 -9.01 -16.31 -2.95
N SER A 28 -8.33 -17.01 -3.85
CA SER A 28 -7.05 -16.57 -4.44
C SER A 28 -7.22 -15.26 -5.20
N PHE A 29 -8.26 -15.13 -6.02
CA PHE A 29 -8.48 -13.91 -6.79
C PHE A 29 -8.73 -12.69 -5.90
N ASN A 30 -9.55 -12.83 -4.86
CA ASN A 30 -9.78 -11.77 -3.87
C ASN A 30 -8.49 -11.39 -3.13
N TYR A 31 -7.66 -12.37 -2.78
CA TYR A 31 -6.36 -12.11 -2.17
C TYR A 31 -5.46 -11.28 -3.10
N HIS A 32 -5.35 -11.66 -4.38
CA HIS A 32 -4.53 -10.95 -5.35
C HIS A 32 -5.03 -9.52 -5.60
N LEU A 33 -6.35 -9.30 -5.65
CA LEU A 33 -6.93 -7.96 -5.76
C LEU A 33 -6.56 -7.07 -4.57
N ASN A 34 -6.60 -7.61 -3.35
CA ASN A 34 -6.20 -6.86 -2.16
C ASN A 34 -4.71 -6.51 -2.19
N VAL A 35 -3.85 -7.47 -2.55
CA VAL A 35 -2.41 -7.24 -2.71
C VAL A 35 -2.13 -6.17 -3.77
N ALA A 36 -2.78 -6.24 -4.94
CA ALA A 36 -2.63 -5.25 -5.99
C ALA A 36 -3.09 -3.85 -5.55
N ALA A 37 -4.24 -3.76 -4.85
CA ALA A 37 -4.74 -2.50 -4.30
C ALA A 37 -3.78 -1.91 -3.26
N ARG A 38 -3.22 -2.74 -2.37
CA ARG A 38 -2.22 -2.31 -1.39
C ARG A 38 -0.94 -1.80 -2.07
N SER A 39 -0.43 -2.54 -3.05
CA SER A 39 0.78 -2.15 -3.80
C SER A 39 0.59 -0.83 -4.54
N SER A 40 -0.59 -0.63 -5.14
CA SER A 40 -0.95 0.65 -5.77
C SER A 40 -0.96 1.81 -4.77
N ARG A 41 -1.61 1.64 -3.61
CA ARG A 41 -1.62 2.66 -2.55
C ARG A 41 -0.21 2.98 -2.05
N GLU A 42 0.63 1.96 -1.86
CA GLU A 42 2.01 2.15 -1.43
C GLU A 42 2.82 2.94 -2.45
N ALA A 43 2.70 2.63 -3.74
CA ALA A 43 3.35 3.39 -4.81
C ALA A 43 2.90 4.86 -4.82
N VAL A 44 1.61 5.12 -4.61
CA VAL A 44 1.08 6.49 -4.49
C VAL A 44 1.67 7.20 -3.28
N SER A 45 1.70 6.57 -2.10
CA SER A 45 2.31 7.14 -0.89
C SER A 45 3.80 7.49 -1.10
N VAL A 46 4.54 6.65 -1.80
CA VAL A 46 5.96 6.91 -2.13
C VAL A 46 6.10 8.15 -3.00
N VAL A 47 5.34 8.23 -4.10
CA VAL A 47 5.40 9.38 -5.02
C VAL A 47 4.99 10.66 -4.31
N LEU A 48 3.92 10.63 -3.52
CA LEU A 48 3.47 11.76 -2.71
C LEU A 48 4.51 12.20 -1.68
N GLY A 49 5.14 11.25 -0.99
CA GLY A 49 6.19 11.53 -0.02
C GLY A 49 7.43 12.16 -0.65
N LEU A 50 7.87 11.65 -1.80
CA LEU A 50 8.99 12.24 -2.55
C LEU A 50 8.69 13.67 -2.98
N GLN A 51 7.50 13.90 -3.55
CA GLN A 51 7.07 15.23 -3.96
C GLN A 51 7.00 16.19 -2.76
N LYS A 52 6.41 15.75 -1.65
CA LYS A 52 6.22 16.60 -0.48
C LYS A 52 7.53 16.92 0.24
N MET A 53 8.44 15.96 0.33
CA MET A 53 9.79 16.17 0.87
C MET A 53 10.53 17.25 0.08
N GLU A 54 10.46 17.21 -1.25
CA GLU A 54 11.12 18.20 -2.11
C GLU A 54 10.46 19.59 -1.98
N GLU A 55 9.13 19.65 -1.96
CA GLU A 55 8.38 20.88 -1.71
C GLU A 55 8.81 21.54 -0.39
N LEU A 56 8.86 20.78 0.71
CA LEU A 56 9.26 21.30 2.03
C LEU A 56 10.71 21.79 2.06
N LYS A 57 11.61 21.11 1.34
CA LYS A 57 13.01 21.56 1.18
C LYS A 57 13.11 22.87 0.41
N LEU A 58 12.39 23.00 -0.70
CA LEU A 58 12.37 24.21 -1.52
C LEU A 58 11.75 25.40 -0.77
N GLU A 59 10.72 25.15 0.04
CA GLU A 59 10.09 26.17 0.91
C GLU A 59 10.94 26.52 2.14
N GLY A 60 12.02 25.76 2.43
CA GLY A 60 12.83 25.92 3.64
C GLY A 60 12.09 25.55 4.94
N ARG A 61 10.97 24.82 4.84
CA ARG A 61 10.13 24.42 5.98
C ARG A 61 10.59 23.09 6.55
N LEU A 62 11.74 23.14 7.22
CA LEU A 62 12.44 21.97 7.76
C LEU A 62 12.12 21.69 9.23
N SER A 63 11.06 22.27 9.78
CA SER A 63 10.59 21.97 11.14
C SER A 63 9.52 20.88 11.13
N SER A 64 9.24 20.28 12.29
CA SER A 64 8.19 19.28 12.40
C SER A 64 6.82 19.87 12.06
N LEU A 65 6.13 19.27 11.09
CA LEU A 65 4.84 19.73 10.54
C LEU A 65 4.02 18.54 10.06
N ASP A 66 2.71 18.68 10.03
CA ASP A 66 1.79 17.70 9.47
C ASP A 66 0.78 18.34 8.51
N GLY A 67 0.07 17.51 7.76
CA GLY A 67 -1.01 17.98 6.90
C GLY A 67 -1.62 16.90 6.01
N GLY A 68 -2.52 17.35 5.14
CA GLY A 68 -3.12 16.53 4.08
C GLY A 68 -2.58 16.89 2.69
N PHE A 69 -3.00 16.11 1.69
CA PHE A 69 -2.70 16.34 0.28
C PHE A 69 -3.87 17.02 -0.49
N GLY A 70 -4.87 17.53 0.23
CA GLY A 70 -6.02 18.23 -0.34
C GLY A 70 -6.98 17.31 -1.11
N GLU A 71 -7.81 17.91 -1.97
CA GLU A 71 -8.86 17.21 -2.72
C GLU A 71 -8.33 16.22 -3.76
N GLY A 72 -7.09 16.38 -4.23
CA GLY A 72 -6.48 15.47 -5.20
C GLY A 72 -6.17 14.08 -4.64
N PHE A 73 -5.94 13.99 -3.33
CA PHE A 73 -5.60 12.74 -2.64
C PHE A 73 -6.32 12.67 -1.28
N PRO A 74 -7.66 12.50 -1.28
CA PRO A 74 -8.43 12.46 -0.05
C PRO A 74 -8.00 11.28 0.83
N GLY A 75 -7.94 11.52 2.13
CA GLY A 75 -7.55 10.51 3.12
C GLY A 75 -6.05 10.20 3.18
N TYR A 76 -5.21 10.80 2.32
CA TYR A 76 -3.77 10.77 2.49
C TYR A 76 -3.33 11.88 3.44
N THR A 77 -2.51 11.51 4.42
CA THR A 77 -1.91 12.44 5.38
C THR A 77 -0.40 12.31 5.38
N TRP A 78 0.28 13.36 5.82
CA TRP A 78 1.71 13.37 5.99
C TRP A 78 2.12 14.02 7.32
N GLU A 79 3.24 13.58 7.84
CA GLU A 79 3.86 14.09 9.07
C GLU A 79 5.39 14.13 8.85
N LEU A 80 5.97 15.31 8.97
CA LEU A 80 7.40 15.56 8.96
C LEU A 80 7.87 15.67 10.41
N ALA A 81 8.85 14.86 10.80
CA ALA A 81 9.63 15.00 12.02
C ALA A 81 11.03 15.50 11.66
N SER A 82 11.47 16.59 12.29
CA SER A 82 12.85 17.07 12.18
C SER A 82 13.60 16.83 13.48
N GLU A 83 14.76 16.21 13.37
CA GLU A 83 15.65 15.88 14.50
C GLU A 83 17.06 16.39 14.22
N ASP A 84 17.70 16.95 15.24
CA ASP A 84 19.13 17.29 15.16
C ASP A 84 19.97 16.01 15.15
N THR A 85 21.04 16.02 14.36
CA THR A 85 21.98 14.88 14.32
C THR A 85 23.23 15.20 15.12
N GLU A 86 24.03 14.17 15.41
CA GLU A 86 25.35 14.34 16.06
C GLU A 86 26.34 15.16 15.19
N LEU A 87 26.03 15.35 13.90
CA LEU A 87 26.82 16.14 12.97
C LEU A 87 26.37 17.61 13.00
N LYS A 88 27.32 18.51 13.28
CA LYS A 88 27.04 19.96 13.30
C LYS A 88 26.52 20.46 11.96
N GLY A 89 25.37 21.13 12.00
CA GLY A 89 24.72 21.70 10.82
C GLY A 89 24.06 20.66 9.92
N VAL A 90 23.74 19.47 10.42
CA VAL A 90 22.97 18.45 9.68
C VAL A 90 21.73 18.07 10.48
N LYS A 91 20.56 18.16 9.84
CA LYS A 91 19.28 17.72 10.40
C LYS A 91 18.79 16.46 9.68
N ARG A 92 18.18 15.56 10.45
CA ARG A 92 17.46 14.38 9.97
C ARG A 92 16.00 14.75 9.83
N LEU A 93 15.46 14.55 8.64
CA LEU A 93 14.06 14.72 8.31
C LEU A 93 13.46 13.34 8.08
N GLU A 94 12.40 13.02 8.82
CA GLU A 94 11.60 11.83 8.61
C GLU A 94 10.18 12.23 8.20
N LEU A 95 9.81 11.93 6.96
CA LEU A 95 8.48 12.18 6.44
C LEU A 95 7.69 10.87 6.37
N LYS A 96 6.63 10.79 7.17
CA LYS A 96 5.67 9.70 7.15
C LYS A 96 4.49 10.11 6.28
N VAL A 97 4.12 9.26 5.31
CA VAL A 97 2.94 9.43 4.45
C VAL A 97 2.04 8.22 4.65
N GLY A 98 0.78 8.45 4.96
CA GLY A 98 -0.15 7.37 5.26
C GLY A 98 -1.53 7.52 4.65
N HIS A 99 -2.20 6.38 4.48
CA HIS A 99 -3.59 6.26 4.06
C HIS A 99 -4.22 5.03 4.73
N GLU A 100 -5.36 5.20 5.41
CA GLU A 100 -6.14 4.13 6.05
C GLU A 100 -5.30 3.11 6.83
N GLY A 101 -4.40 3.59 7.69
CA GLY A 101 -3.61 2.75 8.61
C GLY A 101 -2.32 2.14 8.02
N SER A 102 -2.02 2.37 6.74
CA SER A 102 -0.72 2.06 6.14
C SER A 102 0.14 3.31 6.08
N PHE A 103 1.37 3.24 6.58
CA PHE A 103 2.32 4.36 6.57
C PHE A 103 3.62 3.95 5.86
N PHE A 104 4.09 4.83 4.99
CA PHE A 104 5.42 4.79 4.39
C PHE A 104 6.27 5.89 5.03
N SER A 105 7.53 5.62 5.35
CA SER A 105 8.45 6.60 5.93
C SER A 105 9.62 6.85 4.98
N LEU A 106 9.90 8.13 4.74
CA LEU A 106 11.02 8.61 3.93
C LEU A 106 11.98 9.39 4.82
N ILE A 107 13.24 8.98 4.87
CA ILE A 107 14.28 9.66 5.65
C ILE A 107 15.20 10.43 4.71
N SER A 108 15.45 11.70 5.02
CA SER A 108 16.41 12.55 4.32
C SER A 108 17.30 13.28 5.31
N PHE A 109 18.53 13.58 4.91
CA PHE A 109 19.44 14.44 5.66
C PHE A 109 19.62 15.75 4.89
N VAL A 110 19.61 16.87 5.62
CA VAL A 110 19.76 18.21 5.06
C VAL A 110 20.81 18.98 5.85
N ARG A 111 21.61 19.78 5.14
CA ARG A 111 22.56 20.69 5.77
C ARG A 111 21.86 22.01 6.05
N GLU A 112 21.99 22.50 7.28
CA GLU A 112 21.53 23.83 7.70
C GLU A 112 22.39 24.95 7.09
#